data_AF-A0A542ZYL7-F1
#
_entry.id   AF-A0A542ZYL7-F1
#
_cell.length_a   1.000
_cell.length_b   1.000
_cell.length_c   1.000
_cell.angle_alpha   90.00
_cell.angle_beta   90.00
_cell.angle_gamma   90.00
#
_symmetry.space_group_name_H-M   'P 1'
#
loop_
_entity.id
_entity.type
_entity.pdbx_description
1 polymer ?
#
loop_
_entity_poly.entity_id
_entity_poly.type
_entity_poly.pdbx_seq_one_letter_code
_entity_poly.pdbx_strand_id
1 'polypeptide(L)' 'MTTRIVAHGDYPVVSGTDGPVNNTSFDTDAAGKTYSITAVAHCAPGNASDLKREDIQQRQTGETLPGDEYVATED' A
#
# COMPACT_ATOMS: atom_id res chain seq x y z
N MET A 1 -12.49 -5.49 2.41
CA MET A 1 -11.07 -5.81 2.62
C MET A 1 -10.95 -7.20 3.23
N THR A 2 -10.22 -8.06 2.54
CA THR A 2 -9.95 -9.44 2.94
C THR A 2 -8.45 -9.60 3.11
N THR A 3 -8.01 -10.13 4.25
CA THR A 3 -6.60 -10.41 4.50
C THR A 3 -6.40 -11.91 4.69
N ARG A 4 -5.36 -12.47 4.08
CA ARG A 4 -4.98 -13.87 4.24
C ARG A 4 -3.48 -14.01 4.43
N ILE A 5 -3.09 -14.96 5.27
CA ILE A 5 -1.71 -15.38 5.44
C ILE A 5 -1.49 -16.61 4.56
N VAL A 6 -0.54 -16.51 3.64
CA VAL A 6 -0.06 -17.63 2.85
C VAL A 6 1.22 -18.11 3.52
N ALA A 7 1.16 -19.29 4.16
CA ALA A 7 2.34 -19.88 4.78
C ALA A 7 3.32 -20.35 3.69
N HIS A 8 4.52 -19.80 3.68
CA HIS A 8 5.61 -20.19 2.78
C HIS A 8 6.85 -20.57 3.60
N GLY A 9 6.77 -21.72 4.29
CA GLY A 9 7.82 -22.14 5.23
C GLY A 9 7.89 -21.25 6.46
N ASP A 10 9.11 -20.89 6.89
CA ASP A 10 9.36 -20.01 8.05
C ASP A 10 9.03 -18.53 7.77
N TYR A 11 8.63 -18.22 6.53
CA TYR A 11 8.43 -16.86 6.05
C TYR A 11 6.99 -16.68 5.55
N PRO A 12 6.07 -16.22 6.40
CA PRO A 12 4.68 -16.02 6.00
C PRO A 12 4.57 -14.82 5.04
N VAL A 13 3.79 -15.00 3.96
CA VAL A 13 3.39 -13.89 3.09
C VAL A 13 2.00 -13.42 3.50
N VAL A 14 1.85 -12.15 3.82
CA VAL A 14 0.53 -11.56 4.12
C VAL A 14 0.00 -10.92 2.85
N SER A 15 -1.18 -11.32 2.39
CA SER A 15 -1.83 -10.74 1.22
C SER A 15 -3.19 -10.15 1.56
N GLY A 16 -3.54 -9.05 0.89
CA GLY A 16 -4.79 -8.33 1.08
C GLY A 16 -5.49 -8.03 -0.24
N THR A 17 -6.81 -8.18 -0.29
CA THR A 17 -7.66 -7.84 -1.46
C THR A 17 -8.86 -7.01 -1.03
N ASP A 18 -9.58 -6.44 -2.01
CA ASP A 18 -10.86 -5.76 -1.81
C ASP A 18 -10.76 -4.53 -0.87
N GLY A 19 -9.65 -3.78 -0.98
CA GLY A 19 -9.37 -2.53 -0.27
C GLY A 19 -9.14 -1.36 -1.24
N PRO A 20 -8.40 -0.30 -0.87
CA PRO A 20 -8.02 0.77 -1.81
C PRO A 20 -7.13 0.29 -2.96
N VAL A 21 -6.63 -0.95 -2.87
CA VAL A 21 -5.83 -1.65 -3.87
C VAL A 21 -6.50 -2.96 -4.27
N ASN A 22 -6.29 -3.39 -5.52
CA ASN A 22 -6.73 -4.70 -6.02
C ASN A 22 -6.09 -5.84 -5.25
N ASN A 23 -4.78 -5.72 -5.00
CA ASN A 23 -3.98 -6.71 -4.29
C ASN A 23 -2.82 -6.04 -3.58
N THR A 24 -2.49 -6.51 -2.38
CA THR A 24 -1.25 -6.20 -1.68
C THR A 24 -0.59 -7.47 -1.19
N SER A 25 0.74 -7.47 -1.11
CA SER A 25 1.54 -8.57 -0.60
C SER A 25 2.70 -8.03 0.22
N PHE A 26 2.89 -8.61 1.41
CA PHE A 26 4.04 -8.40 2.28
C PHE A 26 4.83 -9.70 2.38
N ASP A 27 6.05 -9.69 1.83
CA ASP A 27 6.97 -10.81 1.78
C ASP A 27 8.11 -10.61 2.77
N THR A 28 8.22 -11.54 3.73
CA THR A 28 9.24 -11.52 4.79
C THR A 28 10.56 -12.17 4.41
N ASP A 29 10.67 -12.79 3.23
CA ASP A 29 11.88 -13.47 2.74
C ASP A 29 12.39 -12.88 1.42
N ALA A 30 12.19 -11.58 1.22
CA ALA A 30 12.69 -10.94 0.02
C ALA A 30 14.22 -10.98 -0.02
N ALA A 31 14.76 -11.05 -1.24
CA ALA A 31 16.19 -11.21 -1.48
C ALA A 31 17.03 -10.16 -0.72
N GLY A 32 18.23 -10.57 -0.30
CA GLY A 32 19.16 -9.66 0.37
C GLY A 32 18.82 -9.36 1.83
N LYS A 33 18.05 -10.23 2.51
CA LYS A 33 17.58 -10.03 3.89
C LYS A 33 16.72 -8.77 4.03
N THR A 34 15.82 -8.58 3.06
CA THR A 34 14.92 -7.42 3.03
C THR A 34 13.48 -7.86 3.20
N TYR A 35 12.61 -6.88 3.48
CA TYR A 35 11.16 -7.03 3.37
C TYR A 35 10.72 -6.44 2.04
N SER A 36 9.77 -7.09 1.35
CA SER A 36 9.17 -6.55 0.13
C SER A 36 7.68 -6.29 0.33
N ILE A 37 7.24 -5.10 -0.07
CA ILE A 37 5.83 -4.71 -0.08
C ILE A 37 5.46 -4.40 -1.52
N THR A 38 4.46 -5.11 -2.04
CA THR A 38 3.90 -4.84 -3.37
C THR A 38 2.43 -4.51 -3.24
N ALA A 39 1.98 -3.47 -3.96
CA ALA A 39 0.58 -3.10 -4.04
C ALA A 39 0.19 -2.83 -5.50
N VAL A 40 -0.94 -3.38 -5.92
CA VAL A 40 -1.53 -3.15 -7.23
C VAL A 40 -2.82 -2.36 -7.04
N ALA A 41 -2.80 -1.08 -7.38
CA ALA A 41 -3.97 -0.20 -7.27
C ALA A 41 -4.88 -0.27 -8.51
N HIS A 42 -6.08 0.29 -8.42
CA HIS A 42 -6.90 0.55 -9.60
C HIS A 42 -6.27 1.66 -10.44
N CYS A 43 -6.36 1.56 -11.77
CA CYS A 43 -6.01 2.67 -12.63
C CYS A 43 -7.08 3.77 -12.49
N ALA A 44 -6.66 4.96 -12.09
CA ALA A 44 -7.49 6.15 -12.24
C ALA A 44 -7.45 6.60 -13.71
N PRO A 45 -8.60 6.91 -14.33
CA PRO A 45 -8.63 7.49 -15.67
C PRO A 45 -8.03 8.90 -15.63
N GLY A 46 -7.25 9.26 -16.66
CA GLY A 46 -6.71 10.61 -16.80
C GLY A 46 -5.20 10.66 -16.99
N ASN A 47 -4.65 11.88 -16.93
CA ASN A 47 -3.22 12.11 -17.05
C ASN A 47 -2.54 11.90 -15.69
N ALA A 48 -1.51 11.04 -15.64
CA ALA A 48 -0.81 10.70 -14.41
C ALA A 48 -0.17 11.92 -13.69
N SER A 49 0.31 12.91 -14.43
CA SER A 49 0.90 14.13 -13.86
C SER A 49 -0.15 15.02 -13.20
N ASP A 50 -1.34 15.11 -13.79
CA ASP A 50 -2.44 15.89 -13.22
C ASP A 50 -3.00 15.21 -11.96
N LEU A 51 -3.23 13.90 -12.02
CA LEU A 51 -3.67 13.11 -10.87
C LEU A 51 -2.68 13.21 -9.70
N LYS A 52 -1.37 13.14 -9.99
CA LYS A 52 -0.33 13.33 -8.97
C LYS A 52 -0.35 14.74 -8.38
N ARG A 53 -0.61 15.76 -9.19
CA ARG A 53 -0.67 17.15 -8.72
C ARG A 53 -1.89 17.38 -7.82
N GLU A 54 -3.03 16.79 -8.15
CA GLU A 54 -4.25 16.84 -7.32
C GLU A 54 -4.03 16.15 -5.97
N ASP A 55 -3.44 14.95 -5.96
CA ASP A 55 -3.09 14.22 -4.73
C ASP A 55 -2.18 15.06 -3.80
N ILE A 56 -1.14 15.69 -4.37
CA ILE A 56 -0.25 16.58 -3.61
C ILE A 56 -1.02 17.78 -3.04
N GLN A 57 -1.93 18.38 -3.80
CA GLN A 57 -2.73 19.52 -3.33
C GLN A 57 -3.64 19.13 -2.17
N GLN A 58 -4.30 17.97 -2.23
CA GLN A 58 -5.14 17.44 -1.15
C GLN A 58 -4.32 17.25 0.14
N ARG A 59 -3.14 16.61 0.04
CA ARG A 59 -2.21 16.44 1.17
C ARG A 59 -1.76 17.77 1.77
N GLN A 60 -1.50 18.79 0.93
CA GLN A 60 -1.12 20.13 1.41
C GLN A 60 -2.25 20.85 2.15
N THR A 61 -3.51 20.52 1.87
CA THR A 61 -4.67 21.04 2.62
C THR A 61 -4.93 20.30 3.94
N GLY A 62 -4.14 19.27 4.26
CA GLY A 62 -4.31 18.44 5.44
C GLY A 62 -5.39 17.36 5.29
N GLU A 63 -5.84 17.08 4.06
CA GLU A 63 -6.76 15.98 3.80
C GLU A 63 -6.02 14.64 3.98
N THR A 64 -6.64 13.71 4.71
CA THR A 64 -6.14 12.34 4.89
C THR A 64 -6.62 11.47 3.75
N LEU A 65 -5.70 10.97 2.94
CA LEU A 65 -6.01 10.08 1.81
C LEU A 65 -5.90 8.61 2.24
N PRO A 66 -6.52 7.67 1.51
CA PRO A 66 -6.35 6.25 1.76
C PRO A 66 -4.86 5.86 1.77
N GLY A 67 -4.39 5.27 2.86
CA GLY A 67 -2.98 4.96 3.13
C GLY A 67 -2.28 5.92 4.10
N ASP A 68 -2.89 7.06 4.42
CA ASP A 68 -2.35 8.05 5.37
C ASP A 68 -2.80 7.78 6.82
N GLU A 69 -3.57 6.71 7.08
CA GLU A 69 -4.21 6.44 8.37
C GLU A 69 -3.22 6.05 9.49
N TYR A 70 -1.92 5.95 9.21
CA TYR A 70 -0.89 5.62 10.19
C TYR A 70 0.38 6.45 10.02
N VAL A 71 0.46 7.55 10.78
CA VAL A 71 1.73 8.20 11.13
C VAL A 71 1.88 8.03 12.63
N ALA A 72 2.68 7.04 13.06
CA ALA A 72 3.03 6.93 14.47
C ALA A 72 3.79 8.20 14.86
N THR A 73 3.21 9.02 15.73
CA THR A 73 3.97 10.06 16.43
C THR A 73 4.90 9.35 17.40
N GLU A 74 6.20 9.45 17.18
CA GLU A 74 7.20 9.03 18.17
C GLU A 74 7.00 9.91 19.42
N ASP A 75 6.59 9.31 20.54
CA ASP A 75 6.67 9.90 21.89
C ASP A 75 8.04 9.64 22.51
#